data_AF-A0A9E4ANE6-F1
#
_entry.id   AF-A0A9E4ANE6-F1
#
_cell.length_a   1.000
_cell.length_b   1.000
_cell.length_c   1.000
_cell.angle_alpha   90.00
_cell.angle_beta   90.00
_cell.angle_gamma   90.00
#
_symmetry.space_group_name_H-M   'P 1'
#
loop_
_entity.id
_entity.type
_entity.pdbx_description
1 polymer ?
#
loop_
_entity_poly.entity_id
_entity_poly.type
_entity_poly.pdbx_seq_one_letter_code
_entity_poly.pdbx_strand_id
1 'polypeptide(L)'
;MAGLKRPAGAYMAAVGAAVAAYFIINPFLVESFDVITVWNVLNVLMVIGLGLALTFNFLRKRELGKRDPEGAITRPYLEVHVAFYLTAAVTILFLHNWFSLLALGEDSLDGNHQAWVIWAAVDTMLPLVLGVTGCRLWCEASRS
;
A
#
# COMPACT_ATOMS: atom_id res chain seq x y z
N MET A 1 2.20 -12.78 -17.73
CA MET A 1 1.72 -11.88 -16.64
C MET A 1 0.36 -12.28 -16.08
N ALA A 2 -0.59 -12.80 -16.87
CA ALA A 2 -1.94 -13.17 -16.38
C ALA A 2 -1.93 -14.07 -15.14
N GLY A 3 -1.10 -15.12 -15.12
CA GLY A 3 -0.98 -16.04 -13.99
C GLY A 3 -0.44 -15.42 -12.69
N LEU A 4 0.28 -14.29 -12.75
CA LEU A 4 0.83 -13.61 -11.57
C LEU A 4 -0.12 -12.55 -10.99
N LYS A 5 -1.02 -11.99 -11.82
CA LYS A 5 -1.95 -10.94 -11.39
C LYS A 5 -2.88 -11.41 -10.26
N ARG A 6 -3.39 -12.64 -10.36
CA ARG A 6 -4.33 -13.22 -9.39
C ARG A 6 -3.70 -13.41 -7.99
N PRO A 7 -2.57 -14.15 -7.83
CA PRO A 7 -1.95 -14.30 -6.51
C PRO A 7 -1.44 -12.96 -5.95
N ALA A 8 -0.87 -12.09 -6.78
CA ALA A 8 -0.45 -10.75 -6.32
C ALA A 8 -1.64 -9.90 -5.86
N GLY A 9 -2.76 -9.97 -6.59
CA GLY A 9 -3.99 -9.25 -6.24
C GLY A 9 -4.59 -9.73 -4.92
N ALA A 10 -4.67 -11.06 -4.73
CA ALA A 10 -5.13 -11.66 -3.48
C ALA A 10 -4.23 -11.29 -2.29
N TYR A 11 -2.92 -11.36 -2.49
CA TYR A 11 -1.94 -10.97 -1.47
C TYR A 11 -2.12 -9.51 -1.05
N MET A 12 -2.18 -8.57 -2.00
CA MET A 12 -2.37 -7.15 -1.68
C MET A 12 -3.69 -6.88 -0.96
N ALA A 13 -4.78 -7.52 -1.40
CA ALA A 13 -6.08 -7.40 -0.72
C ALA A 13 -6.03 -7.95 0.71
N ALA A 14 -5.37 -9.09 0.92
CA ALA A 14 -5.22 -9.70 2.24
C ALA A 14 -4.38 -8.83 3.19
N VAL A 15 -3.25 -8.29 2.72
CA VAL A 15 -2.41 -7.39 3.51
C VAL A 15 -3.16 -6.10 3.85
N GLY A 16 -3.82 -5.48 2.86
CA GLY A 16 -4.63 -4.29 3.09
C GLY A 16 -5.75 -4.51 4.11
N ALA A 17 -6.44 -5.66 4.03
CA ALA A 17 -7.47 -6.03 5.00
C ALA A 17 -6.90 -6.28 6.41
N ALA A 18 -5.74 -6.95 6.51
CA ALA A 18 -5.08 -7.20 7.78
C ALA A 18 -4.66 -5.89 8.47
N VAL A 19 -4.07 -4.95 7.72
CA VAL A 19 -3.68 -3.63 8.23
C VAL A 19 -4.91 -2.85 8.70
N ALA A 20 -5.97 -2.78 7.89
CA ALA A 20 -7.20 -2.11 8.28
C ALA A 20 -7.83 -2.70 9.54
N ALA A 21 -7.94 -4.04 9.60
CA ALA A 21 -8.50 -4.72 10.75
C ALA A 21 -7.66 -4.46 12.00
N TYR A 22 -6.35 -4.57 11.91
CA TYR A 22 -5.47 -4.36 13.05
C TYR A 22 -5.47 -2.90 13.51
N PHE A 23 -5.43 -1.93 12.59
CA PHE A 23 -5.53 -0.51 12.91
C PHE A 23 -6.83 -0.16 13.67
N ILE A 24 -7.97 -0.75 13.26
CA ILE A 24 -9.27 -0.55 13.93
C ILE A 24 -9.32 -1.21 15.30
N ILE A 25 -8.76 -2.41 15.42
CA ILE A 25 -8.90 -3.24 16.63
C ILE A 25 -7.83 -2.89 17.68
N ASN A 26 -6.65 -2.41 17.29
CA ASN A 26 -5.52 -2.10 18.17
C ASN A 26 -5.88 -1.27 19.40
N PRO A 27 -6.70 -0.19 19.32
CA PRO A 27 -7.10 0.57 20.51
C PRO A 27 -7.84 -0.26 21.58
N PHE A 28 -8.37 -1.43 21.22
CA PHE A 28 -9.14 -2.30 22.10
C PHE A 28 -8.33 -3.52 22.61
N LEU A 29 -7.09 -3.72 22.15
CA LEU A 29 -6.28 -4.93 22.46
C LEU A 29 -5.39 -4.83 23.70
N VAL A 30 -5.72 -3.92 24.63
CA VAL A 30 -4.87 -3.30 25.67
C VAL A 30 -3.95 -4.25 26.48
N GLU A 31 -4.19 -5.56 26.54
CA GLU A 31 -3.36 -6.49 27.36
C GLU A 31 -3.04 -7.85 26.72
N SER A 32 -3.48 -8.13 25.49
CA SER A 32 -3.54 -9.52 24.97
C SER A 32 -2.49 -9.91 23.93
N PHE A 33 -1.80 -8.95 23.31
CA PHE A 33 -0.85 -9.23 22.22
C PHE A 33 0.37 -8.32 22.28
N ASP A 34 1.52 -8.84 21.85
CA ASP A 34 2.72 -8.05 21.58
C ASP A 34 2.47 -7.18 20.34
N VAL A 35 1.97 -5.97 20.60
CA VAL A 35 1.54 -5.00 19.58
C VAL A 35 2.69 -4.65 18.63
N ILE A 36 3.89 -4.53 19.18
CA ILE A 36 5.12 -4.19 18.45
C ILE A 36 5.47 -5.31 17.46
N THR A 37 5.45 -6.56 17.92
CA THR A 37 5.75 -7.71 17.06
C THR A 37 4.76 -7.81 15.89
N VAL A 38 3.46 -7.57 16.11
CA VAL A 38 2.47 -7.61 15.03
C VAL A 38 2.73 -6.52 13.99
N TRP A 39 2.97 -5.28 14.42
CA TRP A 39 3.29 -4.18 13.49
C TRP A 39 4.58 -4.43 12.72
N ASN A 40 5.60 -5.02 13.33
CA ASN A 40 6.84 -5.39 12.63
C ASN A 40 6.60 -6.40 11.51
N VAL A 41 5.77 -7.44 11.76
CA VAL A 41 5.38 -8.39 10.72
C VAL A 41 4.56 -7.70 9.62
N LEU A 42 3.57 -6.89 10.00
CA LEU A 42 2.75 -6.15 9.04
C LEU A 42 3.60 -5.21 8.18
N ASN A 43 4.58 -4.50 8.75
CA ASN A 43 5.47 -3.59 8.02
C ASN A 43 6.23 -4.29 6.89
N VAL A 44 6.77 -5.48 7.14
CA VAL A 44 7.43 -6.29 6.10
C VAL A 44 6.45 -6.68 4.99
N LEU A 45 5.25 -7.13 5.36
CA LEU A 45 4.21 -7.48 4.38
C LEU A 45 3.73 -6.26 3.58
N MET A 46 3.61 -5.11 4.23
CA MET A 46 3.22 -3.84 3.62
C MET A 46 4.24 -3.41 2.56
N VAL A 47 5.55 -3.53 2.82
CA VAL A 47 6.58 -3.22 1.80
C VAL A 47 6.45 -4.09 0.56
N ILE A 48 6.28 -5.40 0.75
CA ILE A 48 6.13 -6.32 -0.38
C ILE A 48 4.86 -5.95 -1.17
N GLY A 49 3.75 -5.67 -0.47
CA GLY A 49 2.49 -5.24 -1.06
C GLY A 49 2.61 -3.95 -1.86
N LEU A 50 3.25 -2.92 -1.29
CA LEU A 50 3.49 -1.63 -1.93
C LEU A 50 4.42 -1.77 -3.14
N GLY A 51 5.46 -2.59 -3.05
CA GLY A 51 6.34 -2.90 -4.18
C GLY A 51 5.58 -3.53 -5.36
N LEU A 52 4.71 -4.49 -5.08
CA LEU A 52 3.82 -5.08 -6.09
C LEU A 52 2.86 -4.04 -6.66
N ALA A 53 2.19 -3.25 -5.82
CA ALA A 53 1.25 -2.22 -6.24
C ALA A 53 1.92 -1.18 -7.16
N LEU A 54 3.11 -0.69 -6.78
CA LEU A 54 3.92 0.20 -7.59
C LEU A 54 4.26 -0.41 -8.93
N THR A 55 4.74 -1.67 -8.94
CA THR A 55 5.13 -2.36 -10.17
C THR A 55 3.95 -2.48 -11.13
N PHE A 56 2.79 -2.94 -10.66
CA PHE A 56 1.61 -3.11 -11.51
C PHE A 56 0.98 -1.78 -11.95
N ASN A 57 0.96 -0.76 -11.08
CA ASN A 57 0.47 0.57 -11.46
C ASN A 57 1.42 1.28 -12.44
N PHE A 58 2.73 1.11 -12.29
CA PHE A 58 3.73 1.58 -13.24
C PHE A 58 3.59 0.91 -14.60
N LEU A 59 3.46 -0.41 -14.64
CA LEU A 59 3.26 -1.15 -15.89
C LEU A 59 1.99 -0.70 -16.61
N ARG A 60 0.88 -0.52 -15.89
CA ARG A 60 -0.37 0.02 -16.46
C ARG A 60 -0.18 1.44 -17.02
N LYS A 61 0.52 2.31 -16.29
CA LYS A 61 0.87 3.66 -16.76
C LYS A 61 1.68 3.63 -18.05
N ARG A 62 2.68 2.75 -18.10
CA ARG A 62 3.54 2.56 -19.27
C ARG A 62 2.77 2.02 -20.47
N GLU A 63 1.86 1.07 -20.26
CA GLU A 63 1.00 0.52 -21.33
C GLU A 63 0.07 1.57 -21.91
N LEU A 64 -0.52 2.43 -21.07
CA LEU A 64 -1.38 3.51 -21.54
C LEU A 64 -0.60 4.52 -22.40
N GLY A 65 0.59 4.92 -21.96
CA GLY A 65 1.44 5.85 -22.72
C GLY A 65 1.90 5.31 -24.09
N LYS A 66 1.91 3.98 -24.29
CA LYS A 66 2.16 3.39 -25.62
C LYS A 66 0.96 3.44 -26.55
N ARG A 67 -0.26 3.46 -26.00
CA ARG A 67 -1.52 3.43 -26.76
C ARG A 67 -2.01 4.82 -27.15
N ASP A 68 -1.66 5.83 -26.37
CA ASP A 68 -2.07 7.21 -26.58
C ASP A 68 -0.86 8.15 -26.48
N PRO A 69 -0.02 8.21 -27.53
CA PRO A 69 1.20 9.02 -27.54
C PRO A 69 0.92 10.53 -27.65
N GLU A 70 -0.27 10.92 -28.12
CA GLU A 70 -0.68 12.33 -28.25
C GLU A 70 -1.13 12.94 -26.90
N GLY A 71 -1.30 12.10 -25.87
CA GLY A 71 -1.46 12.57 -24.49
C GLY A 71 -2.82 13.19 -24.20
N ALA A 72 -3.89 12.69 -24.83
CA ALA A 72 -5.23 13.18 -24.53
C ALA A 72 -5.58 12.93 -23.05
N ILE A 73 -5.98 13.98 -22.33
CA ILE A 73 -6.44 13.86 -20.94
C ILE A 73 -7.82 13.21 -20.94
N THR A 74 -7.81 11.88 -20.86
CA THR A 74 -9.01 11.05 -20.79
C THR A 74 -9.24 10.55 -19.36
N ARG A 75 -10.45 10.05 -19.06
CA ARG A 75 -10.73 9.43 -17.76
C ARG A 75 -9.74 8.27 -17.43
N PRO A 76 -9.44 7.34 -18.36
CA PRO A 76 -8.42 6.31 -18.12
C PRO A 76 -7.03 6.86 -17.83
N TYR A 77 -6.66 8.00 -18.45
CA TYR A 77 -5.40 8.69 -18.16
C TYR A 77 -5.33 9.12 -16.70
N LEU A 78 -6.34 9.83 -16.20
CA LEU A 78 -6.40 10.29 -14.81
C LEU A 78 -6.38 9.12 -13.83
N GLU A 79 -7.20 8.09 -14.06
CA GLU A 79 -7.28 6.93 -13.16
C GLU A 79 -5.93 6.23 -12.97
N VAL A 80 -5.17 6.07 -14.06
CA VAL A 80 -3.86 5.39 -14.01
C VAL A 80 -2.80 6.26 -13.35
N HIS A 81 -2.81 7.56 -13.62
CA HIS A 81 -1.85 8.49 -13.02
C HIS A 81 -2.12 8.67 -11.53
N VAL A 82 -3.38 8.86 -11.13
CA VAL A 82 -3.78 8.95 -9.73
C VAL A 82 -3.41 7.67 -8.98
N ALA A 83 -3.75 6.49 -9.51
CA ALA A 83 -3.39 5.23 -8.87
C ALA A 83 -1.87 5.09 -8.68
N PHE A 84 -1.08 5.40 -9.70
CA PHE A 84 0.38 5.34 -9.63
C PHE A 84 0.97 6.34 -8.62
N TYR A 85 0.63 7.62 -8.73
CA TYR A 85 1.20 8.66 -7.87
C TYR A 85 0.72 8.56 -6.42
N LEU A 86 -0.53 8.16 -6.19
CA LEU A 86 -1.04 7.88 -4.86
C LEU A 86 -0.29 6.70 -4.22
N THR A 87 -0.09 5.61 -4.98
CA THR A 87 0.71 4.48 -4.50
C THR A 87 2.14 4.93 -4.16
N ALA A 88 2.77 5.71 -5.04
CA ALA A 88 4.13 6.22 -4.80
C ALA A 88 4.22 7.12 -3.58
N ALA A 89 3.26 8.03 -3.39
CA ALA A 89 3.21 8.89 -2.22
C ALA A 89 3.09 8.07 -0.92
N VAL A 90 2.17 7.10 -0.88
CA VAL A 90 2.01 6.21 0.28
C VAL A 90 3.27 5.38 0.52
N THR A 91 3.90 4.85 -0.54
CA THR A 91 5.16 4.10 -0.38
C THR A 91 6.29 4.96 0.17
N ILE A 92 6.43 6.20 -0.29
CA ILE A 92 7.47 7.11 0.20
C ILE A 92 7.23 7.44 1.67
N LEU A 93 6.00 7.79 2.05
CA LEU A 93 5.64 8.08 3.43
C LEU A 93 5.89 6.88 4.34
N PHE A 94 5.44 5.70 3.92
CA PHE A 94 5.65 4.45 4.66
C PHE A 94 7.15 4.16 4.85
N LEU A 95 7.95 4.17 3.77
CA LEU A 95 9.37 3.84 3.84
C LEU A 95 10.16 4.86 4.65
N HIS A 96 9.85 6.16 4.50
CA HIS A 96 10.46 7.20 5.29
C HIS A 96 10.25 6.95 6.79
N ASN A 97 8.99 6.73 7.20
CA ASN A 97 8.66 6.55 8.61
C ASN A 97 9.18 5.22 9.16
N TRP A 98 9.11 4.14 8.39
CA TRP A 98 9.61 2.83 8.81
C TRP A 98 11.13 2.80 8.94
N PHE A 99 11.86 3.40 8.01
CA PHE A 99 13.32 3.49 8.11
C PHE A 99 13.76 4.42 9.23
N SER A 100 13.01 5.48 9.54
CA SER A 100 13.25 6.29 10.73
C SER A 100 13.12 5.49 12.02
N LEU A 101 12.10 4.61 12.15
CA LEU A 101 12.01 3.68 13.29
C LEU A 101 13.21 2.75 13.38
N LEU A 102 13.63 2.15 12.27
CA LEU A 102 14.77 1.23 12.25
C LEU A 102 16.10 1.92 12.56
N ALA A 103 16.27 3.18 12.16
CA ALA A 103 17.51 3.92 12.33
C ALA A 103 17.66 4.56 13.72
N LEU A 104 16.56 5.04 14.31
CA LEU A 104 16.58 5.81 15.55
C LEU A 104 16.10 5.01 16.77
N GLY A 105 15.45 3.85 16.56
CA GLY A 105 14.83 3.04 17.61
C GLY A 105 13.44 3.56 18.00
N GLU A 106 12.56 2.68 18.47
CA GLU A 106 11.15 3.00 18.77
C GLU A 106 11.00 4.10 19.84
N ASP A 107 11.82 4.04 20.89
CA ASP A 107 11.82 5.00 22.02
C ASP A 107 12.13 6.45 21.57
N SER A 108 12.77 6.63 20.42
CA SER A 108 13.14 7.95 19.90
C SER A 108 12.00 8.66 19.16
N LEU A 109 10.96 7.93 18.79
CA LEU A 109 9.79 8.44 18.08
C LEU A 109 8.56 8.57 18.98
N ASP A 110 8.61 7.97 20.17
CA ASP A 110 7.64 8.21 21.25
C ASP A 110 7.69 9.67 21.68
N GLY A 111 6.59 10.39 21.39
CA GLY A 111 6.47 11.84 21.60
C GLY A 111 6.61 12.70 20.34
N ASN A 112 6.99 12.12 19.19
CA ASN A 112 7.00 12.84 17.92
C ASN A 112 5.61 12.82 17.27
N HIS A 113 4.82 13.87 17.51
CA HIS A 113 3.48 14.03 16.94
C HIS A 113 3.45 13.92 15.41
N GLN A 114 4.53 14.31 14.71
CA GLN A 114 4.60 14.20 13.25
C GLN A 114 4.65 12.74 12.79
N ALA A 115 5.45 11.90 13.46
CA ALA A 115 5.60 10.48 13.11
C ALA A 115 4.27 9.72 13.28
N TRP A 116 3.51 10.05 14.33
CA TRP A 116 2.19 9.48 14.58
C TRP A 116 1.17 9.85 13.49
N VAL A 117 1.13 11.12 13.07
CA VAL A 117 0.23 11.58 11.99
C VAL A 117 0.56 10.88 10.67
N ILE A 118 1.85 10.68 10.37
CA ILE A 118 2.28 9.95 9.18
C ILE A 118 1.83 8.49 9.25
N TRP A 119 2.01 7.81 10.38
CA TRP A 119 1.52 6.44 10.58
C TRP A 119 0.01 6.34 10.38
N ALA A 120 -0.77 7.21 11.02
CA ALA A 120 -2.23 7.21 10.86
C ALA A 120 -2.66 7.43 9.40
N ALA A 121 -1.99 8.33 8.67
CA ALA A 121 -2.24 8.55 7.25
C ALA A 121 -1.90 7.31 6.41
N VAL A 122 -0.78 6.66 6.69
CA VAL A 122 -0.34 5.42 6.02
C VAL A 122 -1.30 4.28 6.30
N ASP A 123 -1.66 4.04 7.55
CA ASP A 123 -2.55 2.96 7.98
C ASP A 123 -3.97 3.11 7.41
N THR A 124 -4.39 4.34 7.13
CA THR A 124 -5.66 4.63 6.46
C THR A 124 -5.57 4.44 4.94
N MET A 125 -4.51 4.94 4.31
CA MET A 125 -4.39 4.99 2.85
C MET A 125 -3.91 3.67 2.25
N LEU A 126 -3.08 2.92 2.97
CA LEU A 126 -2.48 1.69 2.48
C LEU A 126 -3.53 0.60 2.22
N PRO A 127 -4.50 0.33 3.11
CA PRO A 127 -5.61 -0.58 2.80
C PRO A 127 -6.37 -0.20 1.54
N LEU A 128 -6.59 1.10 1.30
CA LEU A 128 -7.26 1.58 0.10
C LEU A 128 -6.42 1.32 -1.16
N VAL A 129 -5.13 1.68 -1.12
CA VAL A 129 -4.21 1.48 -2.26
C VAL A 129 -4.05 0.01 -2.59
N LEU A 130 -3.77 -0.83 -1.59
CA LEU A 130 -3.57 -2.27 -1.78
C LEU A 130 -4.88 -2.98 -2.11
N GLY A 131 -5.98 -2.61 -1.46
CA GLY A 131 -7.31 -3.18 -1.72
C GLY A 131 -7.78 -2.87 -3.14
N VAL A 132 -7.77 -1.59 -3.55
CA VAL A 132 -8.20 -1.20 -4.90
C VAL A 132 -7.30 -1.82 -5.97
N THR A 133 -5.98 -1.78 -5.79
CA THR A 133 -5.04 -2.38 -6.75
C THR A 133 -5.18 -3.91 -6.80
N GLY A 134 -5.34 -4.55 -5.65
CA GLY A 134 -5.50 -5.99 -5.51
C GLY A 134 -6.79 -6.52 -6.14
N CYS A 135 -7.93 -5.92 -5.80
CA CYS A 135 -9.22 -6.24 -6.40
C CYS A 135 -9.22 -6.05 -7.91
N ARG A 136 -8.60 -4.96 -8.41
CA ARG A 136 -8.46 -4.73 -9.85
C ARG A 136 -7.69 -5.84 -10.53
N LEU A 137 -6.53 -6.22 -10.02
CA LEU A 137 -5.72 -7.29 -10.61
C LEU A 137 -6.42 -8.65 -10.57
N TRP A 138 -7.16 -8.93 -9.50
CA TRP A 138 -7.98 -10.13 -9.40
C TRP A 138 -9.06 -10.18 -10.49
N CYS A 139 -9.80 -9.09 -10.67
CA CYS A 139 -10.84 -8.96 -11.69
C CYS A 139 -10.27 -9.00 -13.13
N GLU A 140 -9.09 -8.45 -13.36
CA GLU A 140 -8.41 -8.55 -14.66
C GLU A 140 -8.00 -9.99 -14.96
N ALA A 141 -7.52 -10.72 -13.95
CA ALA A 141 -7.07 -12.11 -14.10
C ALA A 141 -8.22 -13.12 -14.26
N SER A 142 -9.43 -12.80 -13.80
CA SER A 142 -10.61 -13.66 -14.00
C SER A 142 -11.26 -13.51 -15.38
N ARG A 143 -10.86 -12.49 -16.14
CA ARG A 143 -11.38 -12.20 -17.49
C ARG A 143 -10.44 -12.64 -18.61
N SER A 144 -9.22 -13.08 -18.27
CA SER A 144 -8.20 -13.60 -19.19
C SER A 144 -8.21 -15.12 -19.21
#